data_AF-A0A3D0LEY3-F1
#
_entry.id   AF-A0A3D0LEY3-F1
#
_cell.length_a   1.000
_cell.length_b   1.000
_cell.length_c   1.000
_cell.angle_alpha   90.00
_cell.angle_beta   90.00
_cell.angle_gamma   90.00
#
_symmetry.space_group_name_H-M   'P 1'
#
loop_
_entity.id
_entity.type
_entity.pdbx_description
1 polymer ?
#
loop_
_entity_poly.entity_id
_entity_poly.type
_entity_poly.pdbx_seq_one_letter_code
_entity_poly.pdbx_strand_id
1 'polypeptide(L)' 'MNIKYILSLHPESSVILMSIGMGCISCFAAEMETLAEACVVYGLDPDDVTEYLNGELGLLPVE' A
#
# COMPACT_ATOMS: atom_id res chain seq x y z
N MET A 1 -1.04 -7.43 -5.14
CA MET A 1 -1.95 -7.78 -4.02
C MET A 1 -3.09 -6.75 -3.97
N ASN A 2 -4.30 -7.15 -3.56
CA ASN A 2 -5.43 -6.21 -3.47
C ASN A 2 -5.34 -5.33 -2.22
N ILE A 3 -5.68 -4.04 -2.32
CA ILE A 3 -5.58 -3.07 -1.22
C ILE A 3 -6.41 -3.52 -0.02
N LYS A 4 -7.65 -3.98 -0.23
CA LYS A 4 -8.50 -4.49 0.85
C LYS A 4 -7.87 -5.64 1.62
N TYR A 5 -7.17 -6.53 0.93
CA TYR A 5 -6.48 -7.65 1.57
C TYR A 5 -5.33 -7.15 2.46
N ILE A 6 -4.52 -6.21 1.96
CA ILE A 6 -3.44 -5.58 2.73
C ILE A 6 -4.00 -4.91 3.99
N LEU A 7 -5.05 -4.08 3.84
CA LEU A 7 -5.68 -3.38 4.96
C LEU A 7 -6.35 -4.31 5.97
N SER A 8 -6.83 -5.48 5.52
CA SER A 8 -7.42 -6.47 6.42
C SER A 8 -6.36 -7.18 7.27
N LEU A 9 -5.14 -7.34 6.75
CA LEU A 9 -4.01 -7.92 7.49
C LEU A 9 -3.32 -6.89 8.38
N HIS A 10 -3.13 -5.69 7.83
CA HIS A 10 -2.35 -4.60 8.42
C HIS A 10 -3.14 -3.29 8.28
N PRO A 11 -4.11 -3.00 9.16
CA PRO A 11 -4.90 -1.77 9.12
C PRO A 11 -4.06 -0.48 9.11
N GLU A 12 -2.89 -0.50 9.74
CA GLU A 12 -1.89 0.56 9.78
C GLU A 12 -1.29 0.90 8.41
N SER A 13 -1.33 -0.04 7.45
CA SER A 13 -0.91 0.19 6.07
C SER A 13 -1.65 1.36 5.42
N SER A 14 -2.88 1.65 5.87
CA SER A 14 -3.63 2.79 5.37
C SER A 14 -2.91 4.12 5.58
N VAL A 15 -2.41 4.33 6.79
CA VAL A 15 -1.69 5.55 7.16
C VAL A 15 -0.35 5.61 6.44
N ILE A 16 0.36 4.48 6.34
CA ILE A 16 1.66 4.37 5.68
C ILE A 16 1.53 4.72 4.19
N LEU A 17 0.62 4.07 3.47
CA LEU A 17 0.39 4.31 2.04
C LEU A 17 -0.05 5.76 1.78
N MET A 18 -0.95 6.31 2.60
CA MET A 18 -1.37 7.70 2.46
C MET A 18 -0.24 8.71 2.74
N SER A 19 0.72 8.36 3.61
CA SER A 19 1.86 9.24 3.93
C SER A 19 2.86 9.39 2.77
N ILE A 20 2.94 8.39 1.89
CA ILE A 20 3.83 8.38 0.72
C ILE A 20 3.15 8.88 -0.56
N GLY A 21 1.98 9.50 -0.43
CA GLY A 21 1.29 10.13 -1.56
C GLY A 21 0.31 9.24 -2.31
N MET A 22 -0.02 8.04 -1.80
CA MET A 22 -1.25 7.38 -2.24
C MET A 22 -2.44 8.22 -1.78
N GLY A 23 -3.43 8.39 -2.66
CA GLY A 23 -4.65 9.10 -2.32
C GLY A 23 -5.50 8.35 -1.27
N CYS A 24 -6.80 8.66 -1.19
CA CYS A 24 -7.68 7.99 -0.25
C CYS A 24 -7.86 6.50 -0.62
N ILE A 25 -7.02 5.64 -0.02
CA ILE A 25 -7.03 4.19 -0.26
C ILE A 25 -8.10 3.43 0.53
N SER A 26 -8.79 4.11 1.45
CA SER A 26 -9.96 3.61 2.20
C SER A 26 -11.30 3.93 1.51
N CYS A 27 -11.26 4.53 0.31
CA CYS A 27 -12.44 4.70 -0.52
C CYS A 27 -12.90 3.35 -1.08
N PHE A 28 -14.21 3.17 -1.24
CA PHE A 28 -14.82 1.98 -1.84
C PHE A 28 -14.22 1.61 -3.21
N ALA A 29 -13.79 2.61 -4.00
CA ALA A 29 -13.13 2.39 -5.27
C ALA A 29 -11.73 1.77 -5.10
N ALA A 30 -10.91 2.34 -4.21
CA ALA A 30 -9.54 1.88 -3.96
C ALA A 30 -9.49 0.48 -3.33
N GLU A 31 -10.49 0.11 -2.52
CA GLU A 31 -10.61 -1.24 -1.97
C GLU A 31 -10.74 -2.33 -3.06
N MET A 32 -11.23 -2.00 -4.26
CA MET A 32 -11.37 -2.95 -5.36
C MET A 32 -10.11 -3.04 -6.24
N GLU A 33 -9.18 -2.12 -6.09
CA GLU A 33 -7.97 -2.04 -6.91
C GLU A 33 -6.81 -2.85 -6.28
N THR A 34 -5.86 -3.24 -7.12
CA THR A 34 -4.57 -3.73 -6.64
C THR A 34 -3.65 -2.58 -6.24
N LEU A 35 -2.72 -2.84 -5.32
CA LEU A 35 -1.71 -1.86 -4.92
C LEU A 35 -0.95 -1.31 -6.14
N ALA A 36 -0.61 -2.19 -7.09
CA ALA A 36 0.12 -1.80 -8.30
C ALA A 36 -0.70 -0.92 -9.25
N GLU A 37 -1.99 -1.20 -9.44
CA GLU A 37 -2.88 -0.33 -10.23
C GLU A 37 -3.00 1.07 -9.60
N ALA A 38 -3.16 1.13 -8.28
CA ALA A 38 -3.16 2.39 -7.56
C ALA A 38 -1.82 3.14 -7.72
N CYS A 39 -0.68 2.46 -7.59
CA CYS A 39 0.64 3.06 -7.83
C CYS A 39 0.73 3.73 -9.20
N VAL A 40 0.22 3.08 -10.26
CA VAL A 40 0.23 3.64 -11.62
C VAL A 40 -0.60 4.92 -11.71
N VAL A 41 -1.76 5.00 -11.05
CA VAL A 41 -2.61 6.21 -11.03
C VAL A 41 -1.92 7.38 -10.34
N TYR A 42 -1.18 7.10 -9.26
CA TYR A 42 -0.45 8.11 -8.48
C TYR A 42 0.98 8.35 -8.96
N GLY A 43 1.45 7.67 -10.01
CA GLY A 43 2.80 7.82 -10.56
C GLY A 43 3.90 7.31 -9.64
N LEU A 44 3.59 6.32 -8.80
CA LEU A 44 4.52 5.68 -7.88
C LEU A 44 5.02 4.35 -8.48
N ASP A 45 6.23 3.95 -8.12
CA ASP A 45 6.73 2.63 -8.47
C ASP A 45 6.14 1.58 -7.50
N PRO A 46 5.49 0.51 -8.00
CA PRO A 46 4.85 -0.49 -7.16
C PRO A 46 5.85 -1.33 -6.35
N ASP A 47 7.07 -1.52 -6.83
CA ASP A 47 8.10 -2.27 -6.12
C ASP A 47 8.66 -1.43 -4.96
N ASP A 48 8.97 -0.15 -5.20
CA ASP A 48 9.42 0.79 -4.15
C ASP A 48 8.36 0.94 -3.05
N VAL A 49 7.09 1.08 -3.41
CA VAL A 49 5.98 1.18 -2.45
C VAL A 49 5.84 -0.10 -1.64
N THR A 50 5.99 -1.27 -2.27
CA THR A 50 5.90 -2.56 -1.59
C THR A 50 7.05 -2.76 -0.62
N GLU A 51 8.28 -2.41 -1.02
CA GLU A 51 9.45 -2.48 -0.15
C GLU A 51 9.32 -1.54 1.05
N TYR A 52 8.93 -0.28 0.81
CA TYR A 52 8.71 0.69 1.87
C TYR A 52 7.62 0.22 2.85
N LEU A 53 6.47 -0.24 2.33
CA LEU A 53 5.39 -0.76 3.16
C LEU A 53 5.85 -1.95 4.00
N ASN A 54 6.57 -2.90 3.40
CA ASN A 54 7.09 -4.06 4.15
C ASN A 54 8.12 -3.64 5.21
N GLY A 55 8.93 -2.61 4.96
CA GLY A 55 9.86 -2.05 5.94
C GLY A 55 9.17 -1.45 7.15
N GLU A 56 8.16 -0.60 6.90
CA GLU A 56 7.37 0.04 7.96
C GLU A 56 6.54 -0.97 8.77
N LEU A 57 6.09 -2.06 8.14
CA LEU A 57 5.41 -3.17 8.81
C LEU A 57 6.36 -4.15 9.51
N GLY A 58 7.68 -3.97 9.40
CA GLY A 58 8.68 -4.87 9.97
C GLY A 58 8.69 -6.27 9.35
N LEU A 59 8.27 -6.39 8.08
CA LEU A 59 8.18 -7.62 7.31
C LEU A 59 9.45 -7.92 6.50
N LEU A 60 10.38 -6.97 6.42
CA LEU A 60 11.69 -7.20 5.80
C LEU A 60 12.55 -8.11 6.68
N PRO A 61 13.28 -9.07 6.10
CA PRO A 61 14.19 -9.91 6.86
C PRO A 61 15.26 -9.05 7.52
N VAL A 62 15.49 -9.27 8.81
CA VAL A 62 16.65 -8.72 9.52
C VAL A 62 17.85 -9.57 9.09
N GLU A 63 18.77 -8.98 8.32
CA GLU A 63 20.06 -9.60 8.01
C GLU A 63 20.93 -9.77 9.27
#